data_AF-A0A7J5E7Z0-F1
#
_entry.id   AF-A0A7J5E7Z0-F1
#
_cell.length_a   1.000
_cell.length_b   1.000
_cell.length_c   1.000
_cell.angle_alpha   90.00
_cell.angle_beta   90.00
_cell.angle_gamma   90.00
#
_symmetry.space_group_name_H-M   'P 1'
#
loop_
_entity.id
_entity.type
_entity.pdbx_description
1 polymer ?
#
loop_
_entity_poly.entity_id
_entity_poly.type
_entity_poly.pdbx_seq_one_letter_code
_entity_poly.pdbx_strand_id
1 'polypeptide(L)'
;MIAYLTGKIIFKKPTKIVLDVNGVGYLVNISISTFEKIAEKENFVSLFIHTSVKEDAIDLYGFSTEAEKEMFELLINVNGIGPKLAQSILSGIQIDDLR
;
A
#
# COMPACT_ATOMS: atom_id res chain seq x y z
N MET A 1 -4.63 -13.29 -7.13
CA MET A 1 -4.20 -11.88 -6.95
C MET A 1 -5.17 -11.21 -5.97
N ILE A 2 -4.66 -10.47 -4.98
CA ILE A 2 -5.45 -9.76 -3.96
C ILE A 2 -5.55 -8.30 -4.41
N ALA A 3 -6.77 -7.81 -4.62
CA ALA A 3 -7.02 -6.45 -5.13
C ALA A 3 -7.49 -5.46 -4.07
N TYR A 4 -8.04 -5.96 -2.96
CA TYR A 4 -8.63 -5.14 -1.91
C TYR A 4 -8.64 -5.91 -0.59
N LEU A 5 -8.38 -5.22 0.52
CA LEU A 5 -8.48 -5.78 1.86
C LEU A 5 -9.20 -4.80 2.78
N THR A 6 -10.07 -5.34 3.62
CA THR A 6 -10.80 -4.59 4.64
C THR A 6 -10.68 -5.36 5.94
N GLY A 7 -10.17 -4.71 6.99
CA GLY A 7 -9.87 -5.40 8.23
C GLY A 7 -9.40 -4.49 9.35
N LYS A 8 -9.12 -5.13 10.50
CA LYS A 8 -8.65 -4.44 11.68
C LYS A 8 -7.15 -4.21 11.63
N ILE A 9 -6.68 -3.01 11.94
CA ILE A 9 -5.25 -2.76 12.11
C ILE A 9 -4.78 -3.40 13.42
N ILE A 10 -3.87 -4.37 13.33
CA ILE A 10 -3.24 -5.00 14.50
C ILE A 10 -1.83 -4.46 14.77
N PHE A 11 -1.18 -3.94 13.73
CA PHE A 11 0.15 -3.34 13.81
C PHE A 11 0.30 -2.25 12.75
N LYS A 12 0.96 -1.15 13.09
CA LYS A 12 1.13 -0.01 12.19
C LYS A 12 2.51 0.63 12.32
N LYS A 13 3.19 0.84 11.19
CA LYS A 13 4.42 1.63 11.00
C LYS A 13 4.29 2.46 9.72
N PRO A 14 5.07 3.56 9.56
CA PRO A 14 4.97 4.45 8.40
C PRO A 14 5.03 3.76 7.03
N THR A 15 5.75 2.64 6.92
CA THR A 15 5.96 1.93 5.66
C THR A 15 5.24 0.59 5.56
N LYS A 16 4.57 0.14 6.63
CA LYS A 16 3.88 -1.16 6.66
C LYS A 16 2.86 -1.27 7.77
N ILE A 17 1.82 -2.05 7.52
CA ILE A 17 0.81 -2.42 8.51
C ILE A 17 0.54 -3.92 8.48
N VAL A 18 -0.09 -4.41 9.54
CA VAL A 18 -0.72 -5.74 9.51
C VAL A 18 -2.22 -5.56 9.70
N LEU A 19 -2.99 -6.12 8.77
CA LEU A 19 -4.44 -6.17 8.81
C LEU A 19 -4.90 -7.56 9.22
N ASP A 20 -5.74 -7.62 10.25
CA ASP A 20 -6.54 -8.80 10.55
C ASP A 20 -7.82 -8.76 9.72
N VAL A 21 -7.93 -9.70 8.78
CA VAL A 21 -9.10 -9.91 7.94
C VAL A 21 -9.70 -11.27 8.33
N ASN A 22 -10.71 -11.23 9.20
CA ASN A 22 -11.42 -12.41 9.71
C ASN A 22 -10.48 -13.51 10.27
N GLY A 23 -9.48 -13.12 11.04
CA GLY A 23 -8.51 -14.02 11.69
C GLY A 23 -7.23 -14.25 10.90
N VAL A 24 -7.10 -13.70 9.69
CA VAL A 24 -5.89 -13.83 8.85
C VAL A 24 -5.12 -12.51 8.85
N GLY A 25 -3.86 -12.56 9.32
CA GLY A 25 -2.95 -11.41 9.35
C GLY A 25 -2.25 -11.18 8.01
N TYR A 26 -2.62 -10.12 7.31
CA TYR A 26 -1.97 -9.68 6.07
C TYR A 26 -0.94 -8.60 6.35
N LEU A 27 0.34 -8.87 6.05
CA LEU A 27 1.37 -7.84 6.03
C LEU A 27 1.25 -7.04 4.73
N VAL A 28 1.03 -5.72 4.85
CA VAL A 28 0.84 -4.82 3.71
C VAL A 28 1.86 -3.68 3.81
N ASN A 29 2.65 -3.50 2.75
CA ASN A 29 3.55 -2.36 2.59
C ASN A 29 2.72 -1.14 2.17
N ILE A 30 2.94 0.02 2.78
CA ILE A 30 2.17 1.24 2.51
C ILE A 30 3.10 2.45 2.35
N SER A 31 2.67 3.48 1.61
CA SER A 31 3.39 4.76 1.55
C SER A 31 3.19 5.58 2.85
N ILE A 32 4.04 6.59 3.07
CA ILE A 32 3.83 7.57 4.15
C ILE A 32 2.48 8.29 3.95
N SER A 33 2.15 8.64 2.70
CA SER A 33 0.88 9.27 2.32
C SER A 33 -0.33 8.41 2.73
N THR A 34 -0.28 7.10 2.51
CA THR A 34 -1.32 6.17 2.98
C THR A 34 -1.33 6.10 4.50
N PHE A 35 -0.15 6.04 5.15
CA PHE A 35 -0.06 5.99 6.61
C PHE A 35 -0.73 7.18 7.29
N GLU A 36 -0.51 8.40 6.80
CA GLU A 36 -1.11 9.62 7.33
C GLU A 36 -2.64 9.59 7.19
N LYS A 37 -3.15 9.20 6.01
CA LYS A 37 -4.59 9.10 5.74
C LYS A 37 -5.31 8.05 6.58
N ILE A 38 -4.62 6.99 6.98
CA ILE A 38 -5.18 5.96 7.88
C ILE A 38 -4.82 6.20 9.35
N ALA A 39 -4.02 7.23 9.66
CA ALA A 39 -3.52 7.41 11.00
C ALA A 39 -4.62 7.71 12.01
N GLU A 40 -5.63 8.47 11.56
CA GLU A 40 -6.79 8.92 12.32
C GLU A 40 -7.93 7.90 12.37
N LYS A 41 -7.87 6.84 11.55
CA LYS A 41 -8.91 5.81 11.52
C LYS A 41 -8.67 4.82 12.64
N GLU A 42 -9.47 4.90 13.69
CA GLU A 42 -9.39 3.93 14.78
C GLU A 42 -9.94 2.57 14.32
N ASN A 43 -9.05 1.59 14.33
CA ASN A 43 -9.27 0.15 14.23
C ASN A 43 -9.56 -0.44 12.85
N PHE A 44 -10.39 0.13 11.98
CA PHE A 44 -10.78 -0.55 10.73
C PHE A 44 -10.41 0.27 9.50
N VAL A 45 -9.78 -0.38 8.51
CA VAL A 45 -9.42 0.27 7.26
C VAL A 45 -9.68 -0.63 6.07
N SER A 46 -9.91 0.02 4.94
CA SER A 46 -9.93 -0.63 3.64
C SER A 46 -8.83 -0.06 2.76
N LEU A 47 -8.11 -0.95 2.08
CA LEU A 47 -6.99 -0.60 1.21
C LEU A 47 -7.15 -1.26 -0.15
N PHE A 48 -6.85 -0.50 -1.19
CA PHE A 48 -6.59 -1.03 -2.52
C PHE A 48 -5.23 -1.72 -2.52
N ILE A 49 -5.16 -2.91 -3.08
CA ILE A 49 -3.96 -3.75 -3.04
C ILE A 49 -3.41 -3.99 -4.44
N HIS A 50 -2.10 -3.80 -4.58
CA HIS A 50 -1.31 -4.38 -5.65
C HIS A 50 -0.56 -5.61 -5.10
N THR A 51 -0.73 -6.77 -5.75
CA THR A 51 -0.01 -7.99 -5.39
C THR A 51 1.23 -8.13 -6.26
N SER A 52 2.42 -8.01 -5.69
CA SER A 52 3.68 -8.27 -6.38
C SER A 52 4.11 -9.70 -6.13
N VAL A 53 4.14 -10.52 -7.18
CA VAL A 53 4.56 -11.92 -7.14
C VAL A 53 5.98 -12.03 -7.67
N LYS A 54 6.86 -12.63 -6.87
CA LYS A 54 8.23 -13.04 -7.23
C LYS A 54 8.33 -14.55 -7.05
N GLU A 55 9.41 -15.16 -7.53
CA GLU A 55 9.61 -16.62 -7.41
C GLU A 55 9.47 -17.11 -5.96
N ASP A 56 10.04 -16.38 -4.99
CA ASP A 56 10.10 -16.80 -3.58
C ASP A 56 9.24 -15.96 -2.63
N ALA A 57 8.44 -15.01 -3.15
CA ALA A 57 7.72 -14.07 -2.30
C ALA A 57 6.43 -13.52 -2.92
N ILE A 58 5.45 -13.26 -2.06
CA ILE A 58 4.26 -12.48 -2.37
C ILE A 58 4.28 -11.24 -1.47
N ASP A 59 4.49 -10.08 -2.09
CA ASP A 59 4.47 -8.80 -1.41
C ASP A 59 3.13 -8.09 -1.70
N LEU A 60 2.48 -7.58 -0.67
CA LEU A 60 1.28 -6.75 -0.81
C LEU A 60 1.66 -5.28 -0.64
N TYR A 61 1.19 -4.44 -1.56
CA TYR A 61 1.32 -2.99 -1.51
C TYR A 61 -0.08 -2.38 -1.41
N GLY A 62 -0.32 -1.58 -0.38
CA GLY A 62 -1.63 -1.07 -0.01
C GLY A 62 -1.72 0.45 -0.14
N PHE A 63 -2.86 0.90 -0.62
CA PHE A 63 -3.12 2.30 -0.93
C PHE A 63 -4.48 2.74 -0.39
N SER A 64 -4.52 3.97 0.11
CA SER A 64 -5.72 4.59 0.68
C SER A 64 -6.78 4.91 -0.37
N THR A 65 -6.37 5.16 -1.61
CA THR A 65 -7.22 5.52 -2.74
C THR A 65 -6.80 4.75 -4.00
N GLU A 66 -7.73 4.60 -4.94
CA GLU A 66 -7.47 3.94 -6.22
C GLU A 66 -6.43 4.71 -7.05
N ALA A 67 -6.53 6.04 -7.12
CA ALA A 67 -5.58 6.89 -7.83
C ALA A 67 -4.12 6.71 -7.33
N GLU A 68 -3.93 6.45 -6.04
CA GLU A 68 -2.59 6.19 -5.48
C GLU A 68 -2.05 4.83 -5.94
N LYS A 69 -2.92 3.82 -6.03
CA LYS A 69 -2.58 2.51 -6.61
C LYS A 69 -2.26 2.63 -8.10
N GLU A 70 -3.06 3.38 -8.86
CA GLU A 70 -2.82 3.58 -10.30
C GLU A 70 -1.46 4.25 -10.53
N MET A 71 -1.13 5.29 -9.76
CA MET A 71 0.17 5.94 -9.83
C MET A 71 1.32 4.97 -9.49
N PHE A 72 1.14 4.12 -8.47
CA PHE A 72 2.11 3.07 -8.18
C PHE A 72 2.32 2.12 -9.35
N GLU A 73 1.24 1.68 -9.98
CA GLU A 73 1.28 0.76 -11.13
C GLU A 73 1.93 1.41 -12.35
N LEU A 74 1.70 2.69 -12.59
CA LEU A 74 2.41 3.46 -13.61
C LEU A 74 3.91 3.53 -13.32
N LEU A 75 4.29 3.79 -12.07
CA LEU A 75 5.69 3.87 -11.67
C LEU A 75 6.44 2.55 -11.89
N ILE A 76 5.86 1.41 -11.49
CA ILE A 76 6.53 0.11 -11.65
C ILE A 76 6.61 -0.38 -13.11
N ASN A 77 5.83 0.23 -14.02
CA ASN A 77 5.94 -0.03 -15.46
C ASN A 77 7.13 0.70 -16.10
N VAL A 78 7.73 1.67 -15.42
CA VAL A 78 8.95 2.36 -15.89
C VAL A 78 10.16 1.45 -15.70
N ASN A 79 10.96 1.31 -16.76
CA ASN A 79 12.16 0.46 -16.72
C ASN A 79 13.12 0.91 -15.60
N GLY A 80 13.53 -0.04 -14.76
CA GLY A 80 14.39 0.21 -13.60
C GLY A 80 13.67 0.64 -12.31
N ILE A 81 12.34 0.85 -12.34
CA ILE A 81 11.56 1.19 -11.14
C ILE A 81 10.86 -0.06 -10.61
N GLY A 82 11.36 -0.59 -9.50
CA GLY A 82 10.73 -1.69 -8.78
C GLY A 82 9.69 -1.23 -7.75
N PRO A 83 8.84 -2.15 -7.24
CA PRO A 83 7.81 -1.86 -6.23
C PRO A 83 8.28 -1.09 -4.99
N LYS A 84 9.47 -1.41 -4.46
CA LYS A 84 10.05 -0.70 -3.31
C LYS A 84 10.39 0.76 -3.64
N LEU A 85 10.97 1.00 -4.82
CA LEU A 85 11.32 2.35 -5.25
C LEU A 85 10.05 3.17 -5.53
N ALA A 86 9.05 2.58 -6.19
CA ALA A 86 7.76 3.22 -6.41
C ALA A 86 7.08 3.63 -5.09
N GLN A 87 7.11 2.77 -4.06
CA GLN A 87 6.60 3.08 -2.72
C GLN A 87 7.35 4.26 -2.08
N SER A 88 8.67 4.32 -2.22
CA SER A 88 9.48 5.45 -1.73
C SER A 88 9.15 6.75 -2.46
N ILE A 89 8.98 6.72 -3.79
CA ILE A 89 8.58 7.88 -4.60
C ILE A 89 7.23 8.41 -4.12
N LEU A 90 6.23 7.53 -3.93
CA LEU A 90 4.91 7.92 -3.42
C LEU A 90 4.91 8.44 -1.98
N SER A 91 5.96 8.15 -1.22
CA SER A 91 6.11 8.66 0.14
C SER A 91 6.71 10.07 0.18
N GLY A 92 7.35 10.52 -0.92
CA GLY A 92 7.95 11.86 -1.04
C GLY A 92 7.13 12.85 -1.87
N ILE A 93 6.09 12.39 -2.57
CA ILE A 93 5.22 13.21 -3.41
C ILE A 93 3.83 13.26 -2.78
N GLN A 94 3.32 14.45 -2.45
CA GLN A 94 1.89 14.61 -2.24
C GLN A 94 1.21 14.55 -3.61
N ILE A 95 0.25 13.63 -3.75
CA ILE A 95 -0.37 13.29 -5.05
C ILE A 95 -1.09 14.49 -5.71
N ASP A 96 -1.31 15.59 -4.99
CA ASP A 96 -1.84 16.85 -5.54
C ASP A 96 -0.81 17.65 -6.36
N ASP A 97 0.49 17.36 -6.30
CA ASP A 97 1.53 18.10 -7.03
C ASP A 97 1.75 17.64 -8.48
N LEU A 98 1.06 16.59 -8.93
CA LEU A 98 1.28 15.96 -10.24
C LEU A 98 0.12 16.16 -11.23
N ARG A 99 -0.74 17.17 -11.03
CA ARG A 99 -1.81 17.55 -11.96
C ARG A 99 -1.36 18.53 -13.04
#